data_AF-F9P1I7-F1
#
_entry.id   AF-F9P1I7-F1
#
_cell.length_a   1.000
_cell.length_b   1.000
_cell.length_c   1.000
_cell.angle_alpha   90.00
_cell.angle_beta   90.00
_cell.angle_gamma   90.00
#
_symmetry.space_group_name_H-M   'P 1'
#
loop_
_entity.id
_entity.type
_entity.pdbx_description
1 polymer ?
#
loop_
_entity_poly.entity_id
_entity_poly.type
_entity_poly.pdbx_seq_one_letter_code
_entity_poly.pdbx_strand_id
1 'polypeptide(L)'
;MSNHEAFIFTPITTVLEEAVSASYVINDGVETYPLSEYIIHSLFLKMTGFQEQKMKCIAWEMATYDYGYRRTLLKNEDKLAEYSSYKDKSAIYKRLNELIKSVKASYDVNHLSKQQWIDESVEAIKKIFSNSVLVTWTQRKYDYFVHDFKVGEGQILTNSTKMFQPKAQVSASVEVVLESQYEELYRNRNRLAHNALSYQENLPSLKSLQKEDDTSRNYFIWFFILVLIDRIFMELFKLYLKELEENDF
;
A
#
# COMPACT_ATOMS: atom_id res chain seq x y z
N MET A 1 25.28 -4.63 -1.61
CA MET A 1 23.89 -4.22 -1.85
C MET A 1 23.89 -3.01 -2.76
N SER A 2 23.16 -3.10 -3.87
CA SER A 2 22.84 -1.93 -4.71
C SER A 2 22.11 -0.89 -3.86
N ASN A 3 22.25 0.42 -4.19
CA ASN A 3 21.48 1.48 -3.52
C ASN A 3 19.96 1.23 -3.62
N HIS A 4 19.51 0.54 -4.68
CA HIS A 4 18.11 0.16 -4.84
C HIS A 4 17.66 -0.95 -3.89
N GLU A 5 18.48 -1.97 -3.66
CA GLU A 5 18.13 -3.06 -2.73
C GLU A 5 17.94 -2.53 -1.31
N ALA A 6 18.83 -1.64 -0.86
CA ALA A 6 18.71 -0.98 0.44
C ALA A 6 17.39 -0.19 0.56
N PHE A 7 16.98 0.51 -0.51
CA PHE A 7 15.72 1.23 -0.56
C PHE A 7 14.50 0.29 -0.59
N ILE A 8 14.56 -0.82 -1.35
CA ILE A 8 13.48 -1.81 -1.43
C ILE A 8 13.18 -2.38 -0.03
N PHE A 9 14.22 -2.67 0.76
CA PHE A 9 14.08 -3.22 2.11
C PHE A 9 13.83 -2.19 3.21
N THR A 10 13.85 -0.89 2.89
CA THR A 10 13.47 0.16 3.85
C THR A 10 11.95 0.14 4.03
N PRO A 11 11.38 -0.15 5.21
CA PRO A 11 9.93 -0.23 5.40
C PRO A 11 9.25 1.12 5.16
N ILE A 12 8.08 1.13 4.51
CA ILE A 12 7.28 2.36 4.32
C ILE A 12 6.81 2.99 5.65
N THR A 13 6.81 2.21 6.74
CA THR A 13 6.49 2.69 8.09
C THR A 13 7.46 3.78 8.57
N THR A 14 8.69 3.84 8.03
CA THR A 14 9.65 4.90 8.33
C THR A 14 9.10 6.29 8.01
N VAL A 15 8.30 6.42 6.93
CA VAL A 15 7.63 7.68 6.57
C VAL A 15 6.58 8.08 7.61
N LEU A 16 5.87 7.11 8.18
CA LEU A 16 4.89 7.34 9.25
C LEU A 16 5.59 7.75 10.56
N GLU A 17 6.67 7.05 10.91
CA GLU A 17 7.48 7.35 12.11
C GLU A 17 8.10 8.75 12.03
N GLU A 18 8.63 9.14 10.87
CA GLU A 18 9.15 10.49 10.62
C GLU A 18 8.06 11.55 10.81
N ALA A 19 6.86 11.31 10.26
CA ALA A 19 5.75 12.24 10.37
C ALA A 19 5.25 12.40 11.81
N VAL A 20 5.11 11.30 12.55
CA VAL A 20 4.73 11.32 13.97
C VAL A 20 5.79 12.09 14.77
N SER A 21 7.07 11.82 14.53
CA SER A 21 8.18 12.50 15.20
C SER A 21 8.20 14.00 14.89
N ALA A 22 7.98 14.39 13.63
CA ALA A 22 7.91 15.79 13.23
C ALA A 22 6.71 16.53 13.84
N SER A 23 5.61 15.83 14.08
CA SER A 23 4.40 16.38 14.69
C SER A 23 4.41 16.41 16.23
N TYR A 24 5.45 15.88 16.88
CA TYR A 24 5.48 15.68 18.34
C TYR A 24 5.29 16.96 19.16
N VAL A 25 5.72 18.12 18.63
CA VAL A 25 5.64 19.42 19.30
C VAL A 25 4.25 20.06 19.16
N ILE A 26 3.38 19.51 18.31
CA ILE A 26 2.05 20.05 18.08
C ILE A 26 1.14 19.62 19.24
N ASN A 27 0.52 20.60 19.90
CA ASN A 27 -0.45 20.35 20.96
C ASN A 27 -1.74 19.69 20.41
N ASP A 28 -2.55 19.14 21.29
CA ASP A 28 -3.79 18.43 20.98
C ASP A 28 -5.05 19.30 21.09
N GLY A 29 -4.88 20.62 21.21
CA GLY A 29 -5.98 21.58 21.29
C GLY A 29 -6.73 21.77 19.97
N VAL A 30 -7.95 22.30 20.06
CA VAL A 30 -8.87 22.51 18.91
C VAL A 30 -8.26 23.42 17.85
N GLU A 31 -7.36 24.33 18.24
CA GLU A 31 -6.62 25.23 17.35
C GLU A 31 -5.74 24.49 16.33
N THR A 32 -5.40 23.23 16.60
CA THR A 32 -4.56 22.41 15.71
C THR A 32 -5.38 21.61 14.69
N TYR A 33 -6.71 21.54 14.85
CA TYR A 33 -7.59 20.81 13.94
C TYR A 33 -7.46 21.24 12.46
N PRO A 34 -7.33 22.54 12.12
CA PRO A 34 -7.11 22.95 10.73
C PRO A 34 -5.78 22.45 10.13
N LEU A 35 -4.78 22.15 10.95
CA LEU A 35 -3.50 21.60 10.49
C LEU A 35 -3.59 20.12 10.11
N SER A 36 -4.59 19.41 10.66
CA SER A 36 -4.77 17.97 10.48
C SER A 36 -4.84 17.56 9.02
N GLU A 37 -5.63 18.29 8.23
CA GLU A 37 -5.86 17.98 6.83
C GLU A 37 -4.56 18.15 6.03
N TYR A 38 -3.82 19.22 6.25
CA TYR A 38 -2.54 19.46 5.58
C TYR A 38 -1.49 18.39 5.92
N ILE A 39 -1.38 18.02 7.19
CA ILE A 39 -0.39 17.03 7.64
C ILE A 39 -0.75 15.63 7.12
N ILE A 40 -2.01 15.20 7.29
CA ILE A 40 -2.46 13.88 6.81
C ILE A 40 -2.36 13.80 5.28
N HIS A 41 -2.72 14.85 4.54
CA HIS A 41 -2.59 14.86 3.08
C HIS A 41 -1.13 14.80 2.65
N SER A 42 -0.23 15.56 3.29
CA SER A 42 1.20 15.52 3.00
C SER A 42 1.77 14.13 3.28
N LEU A 43 1.45 13.55 4.43
CA LEU A 43 1.86 12.19 4.82
C LEU A 43 1.38 11.15 3.82
N PHE A 44 0.11 11.22 3.44
CA PHE A 44 -0.50 10.33 2.47
C PHE A 44 0.19 10.40 1.10
N LEU A 45 0.45 11.61 0.59
CA LEU A 45 1.16 11.81 -0.68
C LEU A 45 2.60 11.27 -0.61
N LYS A 46 3.32 11.52 0.50
CA LYS A 46 4.67 10.98 0.73
C LYS A 46 4.68 9.45 0.71
N MET A 47 3.73 8.81 1.40
CA MET A 47 3.62 7.34 1.39
C MET A 47 3.30 6.78 0.00
N THR A 48 2.35 7.37 -0.72
CA THR A 48 2.03 6.89 -2.08
C THR A 48 3.21 7.06 -3.03
N GLY A 49 3.92 8.19 -2.94
CA GLY A 49 5.13 8.44 -3.72
C GLY A 49 6.26 7.47 -3.37
N PHE A 50 6.48 7.20 -2.07
CA PHE A 50 7.45 6.21 -1.62
C PHE A 50 7.17 4.84 -2.23
N GLN A 51 5.91 4.39 -2.17
CA GLN A 51 5.54 3.09 -2.73
C GLN A 51 5.71 3.03 -4.24
N GLU A 52 5.36 4.09 -4.97
CA GLU A 52 5.57 4.17 -6.43
C GLU A 52 7.04 4.05 -6.81
N GLN A 53 7.92 4.76 -6.09
CA GLN A 53 9.36 4.66 -6.34
C GLN A 53 9.87 3.26 -6.00
N LYS A 54 9.37 2.65 -4.91
CA LYS A 54 9.76 1.28 -4.57
C LYS A 54 9.34 0.29 -5.64
N MET A 55 8.13 0.41 -6.18
CA MET A 55 7.66 -0.44 -7.29
C MET A 55 8.57 -0.31 -8.52
N LYS A 56 9.04 0.91 -8.84
CA LYS A 56 10.01 1.13 -9.91
C LYS A 56 11.33 0.43 -9.61
N CYS A 57 11.89 0.60 -8.41
CA CYS A 57 13.14 -0.06 -8.03
C CYS A 57 13.02 -1.57 -8.15
N ILE A 58 11.94 -2.19 -7.66
CA ILE A 58 11.71 -3.64 -7.79
C ILE A 58 11.66 -4.05 -9.26
N ALA A 59 10.91 -3.33 -10.11
CA ALA A 59 10.84 -3.63 -11.55
C ALA A 59 12.21 -3.53 -12.23
N TRP A 60 13.01 -2.52 -11.89
CA TRP A 60 14.36 -2.36 -12.44
C TRP A 60 15.35 -3.41 -11.94
N GLU A 61 15.28 -3.80 -10.68
CA GLU A 61 16.13 -4.86 -10.13
C GLU A 61 15.76 -6.23 -10.73
N MET A 62 14.48 -6.57 -10.85
CA MET A 62 14.03 -7.77 -11.58
C MET A 62 14.55 -7.78 -13.03
N ALA A 63 14.47 -6.64 -13.72
CA ALA A 63 14.99 -6.50 -15.08
C ALA A 63 16.52 -6.56 -15.14
N THR A 64 17.22 -6.36 -14.02
CA THR A 64 18.68 -6.47 -13.97
C THR A 64 19.12 -7.92 -14.07
N TYR A 65 18.44 -8.81 -13.35
CA TYR A 65 18.71 -10.26 -13.33
C TYR A 65 18.09 -11.00 -14.53
N ASP A 66 16.89 -10.65 -14.99
CA ASP A 66 16.22 -11.32 -16.13
C ASP A 66 16.22 -10.45 -17.41
N TYR A 67 17.00 -10.88 -18.41
CA TYR A 67 17.09 -10.20 -19.72
C TYR A 67 15.79 -10.25 -20.54
N GLY A 68 14.99 -11.30 -20.40
CA GLY A 68 13.69 -11.44 -21.06
C GLY A 68 12.70 -10.43 -20.52
N TYR A 69 12.61 -10.32 -19.20
CA TYR A 69 11.77 -9.33 -18.52
C TYR A 69 12.23 -7.90 -18.84
N ARG A 70 13.54 -7.63 -18.88
CA ARG A 70 14.06 -6.31 -19.31
C ARG A 70 13.51 -5.88 -20.67
N ARG A 71 13.42 -6.81 -21.63
CA ARG A 71 12.88 -6.51 -22.96
C ARG A 71 11.40 -6.15 -22.91
N THR A 72 10.61 -6.89 -22.13
CA THR A 72 9.17 -6.63 -21.93
C THR A 72 8.94 -5.29 -21.24
N LEU A 73 9.74 -4.97 -20.21
CA LEU A 73 9.69 -3.69 -19.49
C LEU A 73 9.99 -2.51 -20.42
N LEU A 74 11.09 -2.58 -21.20
CA LEU A 74 11.50 -1.51 -22.12
C LEU A 74 10.52 -1.31 -23.29
N LYS A 75 9.85 -2.37 -23.73
CA LYS A 75 8.79 -2.28 -24.75
C LYS A 75 7.45 -1.77 -24.19
N ASN A 76 7.36 -1.56 -22.87
CA ASN A 76 6.14 -1.17 -22.17
C ASN A 76 4.96 -2.12 -22.44
N GLU A 77 5.24 -3.43 -22.56
CA GLU A 77 4.21 -4.44 -22.84
C GLU A 77 3.24 -4.59 -21.65
N ASP A 78 3.73 -4.39 -20.43
CA ASP A 78 2.94 -4.45 -19.19
C ASP A 78 2.12 -3.15 -18.94
N LYS A 79 2.28 -2.12 -19.78
CA LYS A 79 1.59 -0.82 -19.69
C LYS A 79 1.70 -0.17 -18.31
N LEU A 80 2.89 -0.27 -17.70
CA LEU A 80 3.20 0.32 -16.40
C LEU A 80 3.27 1.84 -16.58
N ALA A 81 2.21 2.55 -16.18
CA ALA A 81 2.14 4.00 -16.29
C ALA A 81 2.99 4.65 -15.20
N GLU A 82 2.35 5.07 -14.10
CA GLU A 82 3.03 5.71 -12.96
C GLU A 82 3.40 4.74 -11.84
N TYR A 83 3.13 3.43 -12.00
CA TYR A 83 3.32 2.39 -10.97
C TYR A 83 2.39 2.57 -9.75
N SER A 84 1.37 3.41 -9.89
CA SER A 84 0.49 3.87 -8.83
C SER A 84 -0.88 3.19 -8.86
N SER A 85 -1.34 2.72 -10.02
CA SER A 85 -2.65 2.06 -10.12
C SER A 85 -2.60 0.63 -9.58
N TYR A 86 -3.75 0.10 -9.17
CA TYR A 86 -3.84 -1.30 -8.71
C TYR A 86 -3.45 -2.29 -9.83
N LYS A 87 -3.80 -1.95 -11.07
CA LYS A 87 -3.44 -2.72 -12.26
C LYS A 87 -1.93 -2.81 -12.43
N ASP A 88 -1.22 -1.69 -12.27
CA ASP A 88 0.25 -1.67 -12.39
C ASP A 88 0.90 -2.54 -11.31
N LYS A 89 0.45 -2.40 -10.05
CA LYS A 89 0.96 -3.20 -8.93
C LYS A 89 0.67 -4.68 -9.11
N SER A 90 -0.53 -5.04 -9.60
CA SER A 90 -0.87 -6.43 -9.90
C SER A 90 -0.03 -6.99 -11.04
N ALA A 91 0.34 -6.19 -12.04
CA ALA A 91 1.23 -6.62 -13.13
C ALA A 91 2.65 -6.90 -12.61
N ILE A 92 3.20 -6.03 -11.76
CA ILE A 92 4.54 -6.26 -11.16
C ILE A 92 4.51 -7.51 -10.27
N TYR A 93 3.47 -7.66 -9.44
CA TYR A 93 3.28 -8.84 -8.62
C TYR A 93 3.21 -10.13 -9.45
N LYS A 94 2.47 -10.12 -10.57
CA LYS A 94 2.42 -11.24 -11.49
C LYS A 94 3.81 -11.60 -12.03
N ARG A 95 4.58 -10.60 -12.47
CA ARG A 95 5.93 -10.79 -13.01
C ARG A 95 6.89 -11.34 -11.97
N LEU A 96 6.86 -10.80 -10.75
CA LEU A 96 7.67 -11.29 -9.64
C LEU A 96 7.38 -12.77 -9.35
N ASN A 97 6.11 -13.19 -9.34
CA ASN A 97 5.77 -14.60 -9.18
C ASN A 97 6.20 -15.48 -10.35
N GLU A 98 6.13 -14.99 -11.60
CA GLU A 98 6.63 -15.73 -12.76
C GLU A 98 8.14 -15.97 -12.66
N LEU A 99 8.90 -14.97 -12.22
CA LEU A 99 10.35 -15.07 -12.01
C LEU A 99 10.70 -15.97 -10.83
N ILE A 100 9.98 -15.90 -9.71
CA ILE A 100 10.21 -16.83 -8.59
C ILE A 100 9.93 -18.27 -9.03
N LYS A 101 8.89 -18.50 -9.85
CA LYS A 101 8.58 -19.85 -10.39
C LYS A 101 9.62 -20.37 -11.37
N SER A 102 10.24 -19.50 -12.18
CA SER A 102 11.28 -19.94 -13.11
C SER A 102 12.55 -20.40 -12.38
N VAL A 103 12.84 -19.79 -11.22
CA VAL A 103 13.97 -20.15 -10.37
C VAL A 103 13.61 -21.34 -9.46
N LYS A 104 12.41 -21.34 -8.87
CA LYS A 104 11.92 -22.38 -7.96
C LYS A 104 10.59 -22.98 -8.45
N ALA A 105 10.68 -24.13 -9.10
CA ALA A 105 9.49 -24.85 -9.60
C ALA A 105 8.49 -25.25 -8.50
N SER A 106 8.93 -25.43 -7.25
CA SER A 106 8.07 -25.80 -6.11
C SER A 106 7.37 -24.62 -5.43
N TYR A 107 7.56 -23.39 -5.92
CA TYR A 107 6.98 -22.20 -5.31
C TYR A 107 5.46 -22.12 -5.50
N ASP A 108 4.72 -22.07 -4.40
CA ASP A 108 3.31 -21.70 -4.38
C ASP A 108 3.04 -20.58 -3.37
N VAL A 109 2.42 -19.53 -3.89
CA VAL A 109 1.95 -18.34 -3.17
C VAL A 109 0.96 -18.71 -2.05
N ASN A 110 0.19 -19.79 -2.23
CA ASN A 110 -0.84 -20.18 -1.27
C ASN A 110 -0.27 -20.67 0.07
N HIS A 111 0.99 -21.10 0.11
CA HIS A 111 1.66 -21.55 1.32
C HIS A 111 2.25 -20.41 2.17
N LEU A 112 2.18 -19.16 1.70
CA LEU A 112 2.69 -18.00 2.41
C LEU A 112 1.77 -17.64 3.60
N SER A 113 2.38 -17.19 4.71
CA SER A 113 1.67 -16.82 5.95
C SER A 113 0.94 -15.47 5.83
N LYS A 114 -0.19 -15.47 5.12
CA LYS A 114 -0.99 -14.26 4.82
C LYS A 114 -1.52 -13.55 6.06
N GLN A 115 -2.05 -14.30 7.03
CA GLN A 115 -2.65 -13.74 8.24
C GLN A 115 -1.61 -13.00 9.10
N GLN A 116 -0.41 -13.56 9.23
CA GLN A 116 0.68 -12.92 9.97
C GLN A 116 1.02 -11.54 9.39
N TRP A 117 1.08 -11.40 8.06
CA TRP A 117 1.37 -10.12 7.42
C TRP A 117 0.28 -9.07 7.63
N ILE A 118 -0.98 -9.50 7.69
CA ILE A 118 -2.10 -8.62 8.04
C ILE A 118 -1.94 -8.12 9.47
N ASP A 119 -1.78 -9.04 10.42
CA ASP A 119 -1.74 -8.73 11.85
C ASP A 119 -0.54 -7.82 12.17
N GLU A 120 0.64 -8.12 11.61
CA GLU A 120 1.83 -7.28 11.75
C GLU A 120 1.65 -5.89 11.15
N SER A 121 0.91 -5.76 10.05
CA SER A 121 0.66 -4.47 9.41
C SER A 121 -0.34 -3.63 10.20
N VAL A 122 -1.37 -4.27 10.78
CA VAL A 122 -2.30 -3.59 11.72
C VAL A 122 -1.56 -3.13 12.96
N GLU A 123 -0.76 -4.00 13.57
CA GLU A 123 -0.01 -3.70 14.79
C GLU A 123 1.03 -2.59 14.57
N ALA A 124 1.68 -2.56 13.40
CA ALA A 124 2.58 -1.48 13.04
C ALA A 124 1.88 -0.10 13.06
N ILE A 125 0.69 0.01 12.45
CA ILE A 125 -0.08 1.26 12.47
C ILE A 125 -0.50 1.62 13.90
N LYS A 126 -1.03 0.67 14.67
CA LYS A 126 -1.43 0.88 16.07
C LYS A 126 -0.28 1.44 16.90
N LYS A 127 0.89 0.80 16.81
CA LYS A 127 2.07 1.19 17.58
C LYS A 127 2.54 2.60 17.21
N ILE A 128 2.65 2.90 15.91
CA ILE A 128 3.16 4.20 15.43
C ILE A 128 2.25 5.35 15.85
N PHE A 129 0.93 5.15 15.80
CA PHE A 129 -0.03 6.22 16.05
C PHE A 129 -0.55 6.32 17.48
N SER A 130 -0.39 5.29 18.32
CA SER A 130 -0.96 5.20 19.68
C SER A 130 -0.83 6.44 20.58
N ASN A 131 0.22 7.25 20.42
CA ASN A 131 0.46 8.48 21.20
C ASN A 131 0.68 9.71 20.31
N SER A 132 0.14 9.71 19.09
CA SER A 132 0.32 10.78 18.12
C SER A 132 -0.85 11.76 18.14
N VAL A 133 -0.57 13.06 18.02
CA VAL A 133 -1.57 14.12 17.82
C VAL A 133 -2.48 13.86 16.60
N LEU A 134 -1.97 13.11 15.61
CA LEU A 134 -2.72 12.71 14.40
C LEU A 134 -3.96 11.89 14.73
N VAL A 135 -3.91 11.11 15.82
CA VAL A 135 -5.06 10.34 16.32
C VAL A 135 -6.10 11.26 16.92
N THR A 136 -5.71 12.26 17.71
CA THR A 136 -6.65 13.19 18.35
C THR A 136 -7.55 13.89 17.34
N TRP A 137 -7.01 14.27 16.18
CA TRP A 137 -7.78 14.92 15.12
C TRP A 137 -8.81 14.00 14.44
N THR A 138 -8.57 12.68 14.45
CA THR A 138 -9.40 11.71 13.72
C THR A 138 -9.76 10.49 14.57
N GLN A 139 -10.02 10.74 15.85
CA GLN A 139 -10.16 9.70 16.88
C GLN A 139 -11.18 8.63 16.51
N ARG A 140 -12.39 9.02 16.08
CA ARG A 140 -13.43 8.08 15.66
C ARG A 140 -12.96 7.08 14.59
N LYS A 141 -12.22 7.56 13.58
CA LYS A 141 -11.72 6.71 12.49
C LYS A 141 -10.57 5.81 12.95
N TYR A 142 -9.76 6.29 13.87
CA TYR A 142 -8.71 5.51 14.51
C TYR A 142 -9.28 4.42 15.40
N ASP A 143 -10.27 4.73 16.24
CA ASP A 143 -10.92 3.79 17.15
C ASP A 143 -11.57 2.64 16.36
N TYR A 144 -12.26 2.95 15.27
CA TYR A 144 -12.77 1.94 14.33
C TYR A 144 -11.65 1.07 13.78
N PHE A 145 -10.53 1.67 13.34
CA PHE A 145 -9.37 0.92 12.85
C PHE A 145 -8.75 0.01 13.93
N VAL A 146 -8.78 0.41 15.20
CA VAL A 146 -8.18 -0.36 16.28
C VAL A 146 -9.06 -1.54 16.70
N HIS A 147 -10.37 -1.33 16.80
CA HIS A 147 -11.29 -2.25 17.46
C HIS A 147 -12.14 -3.07 16.48
N ASP A 148 -12.60 -2.47 15.39
CA ASP A 148 -13.62 -3.06 14.51
C ASP A 148 -13.05 -3.52 13.17
N PHE A 149 -11.99 -2.88 12.70
CA PHE A 149 -11.36 -3.19 11.41
C PHE A 149 -10.78 -4.61 11.38
N LYS A 150 -11.29 -5.41 10.44
CA LYS A 150 -10.85 -6.80 10.19
C LYS A 150 -10.73 -7.06 8.71
N VAL A 151 -9.67 -7.76 8.33
CA VAL A 151 -9.41 -8.21 6.97
C VAL A 151 -9.16 -9.71 7.00
N GLY A 152 -9.87 -10.46 6.17
CA GLY A 152 -9.67 -11.90 6.05
C GLY A 152 -8.51 -12.23 5.13
N GLU A 153 -7.72 -13.25 5.48
CA GLU A 153 -6.59 -13.76 4.67
C GLU A 153 -6.96 -14.08 3.21
N GLY A 154 -8.21 -14.52 2.97
CA GLY A 154 -8.72 -14.84 1.64
C GLY A 154 -8.78 -13.64 0.69
N GLN A 155 -8.69 -12.42 1.20
CA GLN A 155 -8.64 -11.21 0.38
C GLN A 155 -7.27 -10.94 -0.24
N ILE A 156 -6.20 -11.61 0.21
CA ILE A 156 -4.82 -11.34 -0.23
C ILE A 156 -4.24 -12.57 -0.92
N LEU A 157 -3.39 -12.30 -1.92
CA LEU A 157 -2.63 -13.29 -2.68
C LEU A 157 -3.53 -14.43 -3.18
N THR A 158 -4.67 -14.08 -3.77
CA THR A 158 -5.67 -15.05 -4.22
C THR A 158 -5.15 -15.99 -5.30
N ASN A 159 -4.23 -15.50 -6.12
CA ASN A 159 -3.55 -16.27 -7.15
C ASN A 159 -2.21 -15.62 -7.47
N SER A 160 -1.44 -16.24 -8.36
CA SER A 160 -0.14 -15.71 -8.82
C SER A 160 -0.22 -14.43 -9.67
N THR A 161 -1.42 -13.99 -10.07
CA THR A 161 -1.62 -12.83 -10.97
C THR A 161 -2.26 -11.61 -10.30
N LYS A 162 -3.03 -11.78 -9.23
CA LYS A 162 -3.76 -10.73 -8.52
C LYS A 162 -3.40 -10.74 -7.05
N MET A 163 -3.01 -9.56 -6.55
CA MET A 163 -2.62 -9.37 -5.17
C MET A 163 -3.83 -9.33 -4.23
N PHE A 164 -4.94 -8.74 -4.64
CA PHE A 164 -6.19 -8.73 -3.88
C PHE A 164 -7.30 -9.52 -4.58
N GLN A 165 -8.25 -10.00 -3.79
CA GLN A 165 -9.45 -10.65 -4.28
C GLN A 165 -10.32 -9.65 -5.05
N PRO A 166 -10.79 -10.01 -6.26
CA PRO A 166 -11.70 -9.16 -7.01
C PRO A 166 -12.97 -8.85 -6.20
N LYS A 167 -13.43 -7.61 -6.23
CA LYS A 167 -14.67 -7.15 -5.56
C LYS A 167 -15.86 -8.08 -5.81
N ALA A 168 -15.99 -8.59 -7.04
CA ALA A 168 -17.10 -9.48 -7.44
C ALA A 168 -17.09 -10.85 -6.75
N GLN A 169 -15.97 -11.25 -6.15
CA GLN A 169 -15.78 -12.56 -5.52
C GLN A 169 -15.77 -12.49 -3.99
N VAL A 170 -15.85 -11.28 -3.41
CA VAL A 170 -15.90 -11.09 -1.96
C VAL A 170 -17.36 -11.19 -1.49
N SER A 171 -17.59 -11.94 -0.40
CA SER A 171 -18.93 -12.04 0.21
C SER A 171 -19.48 -10.66 0.57
N ALA A 172 -20.78 -10.45 0.34
CA ALA A 172 -21.47 -9.22 0.70
C ALA A 172 -21.43 -8.89 2.21
N SER A 173 -21.08 -9.87 3.04
CA SER A 173 -20.92 -9.71 4.50
C SER A 173 -19.57 -9.12 4.92
N VAL A 174 -18.64 -8.92 3.98
CA VAL A 174 -17.32 -8.35 4.27
C VAL A 174 -17.42 -6.83 4.23
N GLU A 175 -17.17 -6.21 5.37
CA GLU A 175 -17.27 -4.76 5.55
C GLU A 175 -16.19 -4.00 4.75
N VAL A 176 -14.96 -4.52 4.74
CA VAL A 176 -13.84 -3.90 4.03
C VAL A 176 -13.30 -4.79 2.91
N VAL A 177 -13.44 -4.31 1.67
CA VAL A 177 -12.88 -4.94 0.46
C VAL A 177 -11.60 -4.21 0.03
N LEU A 178 -10.45 -4.86 0.15
CA LEU A 178 -9.13 -4.23 -0.10
C LEU A 178 -8.99 -3.61 -1.49
N GLU A 179 -9.44 -4.30 -2.55
CA GLU A 179 -9.40 -3.76 -3.92
C GLU A 179 -10.22 -2.48 -4.04
N SER A 180 -11.40 -2.43 -3.43
CA SER A 180 -12.27 -1.24 -3.47
C SER A 180 -11.67 -0.07 -2.69
N GLN A 181 -11.10 -0.35 -1.51
CA GLN A 181 -10.42 0.65 -0.70
C GLN A 181 -9.18 1.20 -1.41
N TYR A 182 -8.43 0.35 -2.11
CA TYR A 182 -7.29 0.79 -2.90
C TYR A 182 -7.72 1.71 -4.07
N GLU A 183 -8.81 1.40 -4.77
CA GLU A 183 -9.32 2.27 -5.83
C GLU A 183 -9.83 3.62 -5.30
N GLU A 184 -10.39 3.67 -4.09
CA GLU A 184 -10.73 4.92 -3.43
C GLU A 184 -9.48 5.72 -3.03
N LEU A 185 -8.50 5.04 -2.43
CA LEU A 185 -7.18 5.58 -2.10
C LEU A 185 -6.53 6.22 -3.33
N TYR A 186 -6.46 5.50 -4.44
CA TYR A 186 -5.86 5.96 -5.69
C TYR A 186 -6.58 7.20 -6.26
N ARG A 187 -7.92 7.18 -6.29
CA ARG A 187 -8.72 8.35 -6.70
C ARG A 187 -8.48 9.56 -5.79
N ASN A 188 -8.39 9.34 -4.48
CA ASN A 188 -8.11 10.42 -3.54
C ASN A 188 -6.70 10.97 -3.70
N ARG A 189 -5.69 10.11 -3.92
CA ARG A 189 -4.31 10.52 -4.24
C ARG A 189 -4.28 11.42 -5.47
N ASN A 190 -4.93 11.01 -6.56
CA ASN A 190 -4.99 11.82 -7.78
C ASN A 190 -5.71 13.15 -7.54
N ARG A 191 -6.82 13.14 -6.79
CA ARG A 191 -7.50 14.36 -6.38
C ARG A 191 -6.56 15.30 -5.62
N LEU A 192 -5.83 14.80 -4.62
CA LEU A 192 -4.90 15.61 -3.83
C LEU A 192 -3.71 16.13 -4.64
N ALA A 193 -3.15 15.32 -5.54
CA ALA A 193 -2.03 15.70 -6.38
C ALA A 193 -2.39 16.72 -7.48
N HIS A 194 -3.62 16.66 -8.00
CA HIS A 194 -4.07 17.53 -9.10
C HIS A 194 -4.98 18.68 -8.65
N ASN A 195 -5.36 18.75 -7.37
CA ASN A 195 -6.13 19.86 -6.80
C ASN A 195 -5.23 21.10 -6.63
N ALA A 196 -4.89 21.76 -7.74
CA ALA A 196 -4.74 23.21 -7.73
C ALA A 196 -6.13 23.81 -7.41
N LEU A 197 -6.19 24.74 -6.46
CA LEU A 197 -7.41 25.34 -5.89
C LEU A 197 -8.47 25.86 -6.89
N SER A 198 -8.19 25.87 -8.19
CA SER A 198 -9.03 26.44 -9.26
C SER A 198 -9.95 25.47 -10.00
N TYR A 199 -9.86 24.14 -9.81
CA TYR A 199 -10.64 23.15 -10.59
C TYR A 199 -11.34 22.09 -9.70
N GLN A 200 -12.28 22.52 -8.86
CA GLN A 200 -13.00 21.64 -7.90
C GLN A 200 -14.38 21.18 -8.39
N GLU A 201 -14.50 20.66 -9.62
CA GLU A 201 -15.76 20.01 -10.05
C GLU A 201 -15.98 18.63 -9.39
N ASN A 202 -14.95 18.05 -8.75
CA ASN A 202 -14.97 16.72 -8.15
C ASN A 202 -15.12 16.72 -6.61
N LEU A 203 -16.02 17.56 -6.07
CA LEU A 203 -16.38 17.48 -4.65
C LEU A 203 -17.43 16.38 -4.42
N PRO A 204 -17.37 15.66 -3.29
CA PRO A 204 -18.42 14.69 -2.94
C PRO A 204 -19.76 15.42 -2.78
N SER A 205 -20.80 14.88 -3.41
CA SER A 205 -22.18 15.35 -3.25
C SER A 205 -22.65 15.21 -1.79
N LEU A 206 -23.63 16.01 -1.38
CA LEU A 206 -24.29 15.84 -0.07
C LEU A 206 -24.83 14.41 0.14
N LYS A 207 -25.35 13.77 -0.92
CA LYS A 207 -25.84 12.39 -0.88
C LYS A 207 -24.73 11.36 -0.65
N SER A 208 -23.52 11.62 -1.14
CA SER A 208 -22.38 10.74 -0.88
C SER A 208 -21.87 10.94 0.54
N LEU A 209 -21.80 12.18 1.02
CA LEU A 209 -21.42 12.48 2.41
C LEU A 209 -22.37 11.86 3.43
N GLN A 210 -23.68 11.85 3.14
CA GLN A 210 -24.68 11.23 4.00
C GLN A 210 -24.50 9.71 4.15
N LYS A 211 -23.89 9.05 3.17
CA LYS A 211 -23.68 7.60 3.15
C LYS A 211 -22.32 7.19 3.71
N GLU A 212 -21.52 8.13 4.18
CA GLU A 212 -20.22 7.82 4.74
C GLU A 212 -20.33 7.11 6.07
N ASP A 213 -19.48 6.12 6.22
CA ASP A 213 -19.28 5.35 7.42
C ASP A 213 -17.83 5.46 7.89
N ASP A 214 -17.47 4.69 8.91
CA ASP A 214 -16.13 4.70 9.49
C ASP A 214 -15.06 4.09 8.57
N THR A 215 -15.45 3.40 7.49
CA THR A 215 -14.54 2.92 6.43
C THR A 215 -14.29 3.98 5.35
N SER A 216 -15.21 4.93 5.21
CA SER A 216 -15.19 5.94 4.16
C SER A 216 -14.10 6.98 4.42
N ARG A 217 -13.18 7.17 3.45
CA ARG A 217 -12.06 8.11 3.55
C ARG A 217 -11.25 7.96 4.86
N ASN A 218 -11.05 6.72 5.30
CA ASN A 218 -10.29 6.42 6.51
C ASN A 218 -8.80 6.24 6.18
N TYR A 219 -8.00 7.26 6.52
CA TYR A 219 -6.57 7.27 6.24
C TYR A 219 -5.81 6.13 6.94
N PHE A 220 -6.27 5.66 8.11
CA PHE A 220 -5.62 4.53 8.79
C PHE A 220 -5.79 3.22 8.02
N ILE A 221 -6.96 2.99 7.42
CA ILE A 221 -7.20 1.87 6.50
C ILE A 221 -6.29 2.00 5.29
N TRP A 222 -6.14 3.20 4.73
CA TRP A 222 -5.27 3.43 3.57
C TRP A 222 -3.78 3.25 3.92
N PHE A 223 -3.32 3.75 5.07
CA PHE A 223 -1.96 3.53 5.55
C PHE A 223 -1.70 2.05 5.77
N PHE A 224 -2.66 1.31 6.36
CA PHE A 224 -2.59 -0.14 6.47
C PHE A 224 -2.44 -0.82 5.11
N ILE A 225 -3.25 -0.45 4.10
CA ILE A 225 -3.14 -1.02 2.76
C ILE A 225 -1.76 -0.75 2.15
N LEU A 226 -1.24 0.46 2.29
CA LEU A 226 0.09 0.82 1.79
C LEU A 226 1.19 0.01 2.50
N VAL A 227 1.14 -0.12 3.83
CA VAL A 227 2.08 -0.94 4.62
C VAL A 227 1.99 -2.42 4.25
N LEU A 228 0.78 -2.94 4.07
CA LEU A 228 0.56 -4.34 3.69
C LEU A 228 1.15 -4.65 2.31
N ILE A 229 0.90 -3.79 1.32
CA ILE A 229 1.47 -3.94 -0.03
C ILE A 229 3.00 -3.88 0.05
N ASP A 230 3.54 -2.93 0.80
CA ASP A 230 4.99 -2.79 1.00
C ASP A 230 5.61 -4.08 1.56
N ARG A 231 4.99 -4.65 2.60
CA ARG A 231 5.41 -5.92 3.21
C ARG A 231 5.36 -7.08 2.22
N ILE A 232 4.26 -7.24 1.48
CA ILE A 232 4.10 -8.29 0.46
C ILE A 232 5.26 -8.23 -0.54
N PHE A 233 5.53 -7.05 -1.10
CA PHE A 233 6.58 -6.90 -2.10
C PHE A 233 7.97 -7.11 -1.52
N MET A 234 8.24 -6.63 -0.30
CA MET A 234 9.52 -6.88 0.36
C MET A 234 9.75 -8.38 0.58
N GLU A 235 8.77 -9.11 1.12
CA GLU A 235 8.93 -10.54 1.41
C GLU A 235 9.06 -11.38 0.13
N LEU A 236 8.27 -11.09 -0.91
CA LEU A 236 8.39 -11.77 -2.20
C LEU A 236 9.73 -11.48 -2.88
N PHE A 237 10.22 -10.25 -2.78
CA PHE A 237 11.51 -9.88 -3.37
C PHE A 237 12.69 -10.47 -2.59
N LYS A 238 12.61 -10.56 -1.26
CA LYS A 238 13.58 -11.33 -0.44
C LYS A 238 13.64 -12.78 -0.88
N LEU A 239 12.48 -13.41 -1.07
CA LEU A 239 12.40 -14.79 -1.53
C LEU A 239 13.06 -14.93 -2.92
N TYR A 240 12.73 -14.03 -3.85
CA TYR A 240 13.33 -14.04 -5.18
C TYR A 240 14.86 -13.95 -5.15
N LEU A 241 15.42 -13.00 -4.41
CA LEU A 241 16.88 -12.85 -4.30
C LEU A 241 17.54 -14.06 -3.63
N LYS A 242 16.93 -14.61 -2.58
CA LYS A 242 17.44 -15.82 -1.93
C LYS A 242 17.51 -17.00 -2.90
N GLU A 243 16.45 -17.22 -3.68
CA GLU A 243 16.43 -18.32 -4.64
C GLU A 243 17.40 -18.07 -5.80
N LEU A 244 17.63 -16.81 -6.20
CA LEU A 244 18.69 -16.48 -7.16
C LEU A 244 20.08 -16.82 -6.60
N GLU A 245 20.38 -16.44 -5.36
CA GLU A 245 21.66 -16.77 -4.70
C GLU A 245 21.86 -18.28 -4.52
N GLU A 246 20.79 -19.04 -4.25
CA GLU A 246 20.84 -20.50 -4.10
C GLU A 246 20.94 -21.26 -5.43
N ASN A 247 20.54 -20.65 -6.55
CA ASN A 247 20.62 -21.26 -7.89
C ASN A 247 21.79 -20.72 -8.74
N ASP A 248 22.40 -19.59 -8.34
CA ASP A 248 23.69 -19.10 -8.84
C ASP A 248 24.80 -19.40 -7.80
N PHE A 249 25.05 -20.69 -7.55
CA PHE A 249 26.36 -21.32 -7.28
C PHE A 249 26.26 -22.86 -7.39
#